data_AF-A0A2T3FUU7-F1
#
_entry.id   AF-A0A2T3FUU7-F1
#
_cell.length_a   1.000
_cell.length_b   1.000
_cell.length_c   1.000
_cell.angle_alpha   90.00
_cell.angle_beta   90.00
_cell.angle_gamma   90.00
#
_symmetry.space_group_name_H-M   'P 1'
#
loop_
_entity.id
_entity.type
_entity.pdbx_description
1 polymer ?
#
loop_
_entity_poly.entity_id
_entity_poly.type
_entity_poly.pdbx_seq_one_letter_code
_entity_poly.pdbx_strand_id
1 'polypeptide(L)'
;MTSVSAIVGSGNIAGAATAIVMGGPGALIWMILAAFVGMATKFAEIALGVKYRKVHEDGTVSGGAMYYLSEGLHQKWLGMLFSILVIPFAFVISGMRYGIATQ
;
A
#
# COMPACT_ATOMS: atom_id res chain seq x y z
N MET A 1 -11.44 12.80 3.14
CA MET A 1 -10.47 13.79 2.59
C MET A 1 -9.03 13.48 2.97
N THR A 2 -8.75 12.96 4.18
CA THR A 2 -7.40 12.57 4.63
C THR A 2 -6.69 11.49 3.80
N SER A 3 -7.43 10.58 3.15
CA SER A 3 -6.83 9.51 2.34
C SER A 3 -6.28 9.98 0.99
N VAL A 4 -6.87 11.01 0.38
CA VAL A 4 -6.43 11.50 -0.94
C VAL A 4 -5.15 12.31 -0.80
N SER A 5 -5.04 13.14 0.24
CA SER A 5 -3.82 13.89 0.55
C SER A 5 -2.63 13.00 0.91
N ALA A 6 -2.87 11.78 1.41
CA ALA A 6 -1.80 10.82 1.71
C ALA A 6 -1.22 10.16 0.46
N ILE A 7 -1.95 10.15 -0.67
CA ILE A 7 -1.55 9.46 -1.90
C ILE A 7 -1.00 10.47 -2.94
N VAL A 8 -1.48 11.71 -2.92
CA VAL A 8 -1.05 12.76 -3.85
C VAL A 8 0.04 13.62 -3.19
N GLY A 9 1.26 13.55 -3.73
CA GLY A 9 2.39 14.36 -3.28
C GLY A 9 3.40 14.61 -4.41
N SER A 10 4.43 15.41 -4.11
CA SER A 10 5.46 15.83 -5.09
C SER A 10 6.13 14.64 -5.80
N GLY A 11 6.28 13.51 -5.11
CA GLY A 11 6.84 12.28 -5.68
C GLY A 11 6.03 11.71 -6.85
N ASN A 12 4.70 11.85 -6.84
CA ASN A 12 3.85 11.33 -7.91
C ASN A 12 4.04 12.14 -9.21
N ILE A 13 4.27 13.45 -9.09
CA ILE A 13 4.54 14.35 -10.23
C ILE A 13 5.96 14.14 -10.75
N ALA A 14 6.96 14.06 -9.86
CA ALA A 14 8.35 13.82 -10.24
C ALA A 14 8.53 12.44 -10.92
N GLY A 15 7.83 11.41 -10.42
CA GLY A 15 7.81 10.08 -11.02
C GLY A 15 7.19 10.09 -12.42
N ALA A 16 6.04 10.74 -12.58
CA ALA A 16 5.41 10.92 -13.89
C ALA A 16 6.30 11.67 -14.88
N ALA A 17 6.94 12.76 -14.45
CA ALA A 17 7.87 13.52 -15.29
C ALA A 17 9.06 12.65 -15.72
N THR A 18 9.65 11.88 -14.80
CA THR A 18 10.79 11.00 -15.11
C THR A 18 10.39 9.88 -16.07
N ALA A 19 9.22 9.29 -15.89
CA ALA A 19 8.70 8.24 -16.77
C ALA A 19 8.49 8.74 -18.21
N ILE A 20 7.99 9.96 -18.38
CA ILE A 20 7.79 10.57 -19.70
C ILE A 20 9.12 10.97 -20.33
N VAL A 21 10.05 11.55 -19.56
CA VAL A 21 11.37 11.95 -20.06
C VAL A 21 12.21 10.74 -20.48
N MET A 22 12.18 9.64 -19.72
CA MET A 22 12.94 8.43 -20.04
C MET A 22 12.24 7.52 -21.06
N GLY A 23 10.91 7.42 -21.03
CA GLY A 23 10.12 6.51 -21.86
C GLY A 23 9.54 7.13 -23.14
N GLY A 24 9.68 8.44 -23.32
CA GLY A 24 9.06 9.18 -24.42
C GLY A 24 7.53 9.29 -24.31
N PRO A 25 6.86 9.89 -25.31
CA PRO A 25 5.42 10.17 -25.27
C PRO A 25 4.53 8.92 -25.19
N GLY A 26 5.07 7.73 -25.55
CA GLY A 26 4.38 6.44 -25.43
C GLY A 26 4.21 5.95 -23.99
N ALA A 27 4.97 6.49 -23.03
CA ALA A 27 4.87 6.12 -21.61
C ALA A 27 3.49 6.42 -21.02
N LEU A 28 2.78 7.43 -21.56
CA LEU A 28 1.50 7.89 -21.03
C LEU A 28 0.40 6.82 -21.14
N ILE A 29 0.40 6.06 -22.25
CA ILE A 29 -0.54 4.95 -22.47
C ILE A 29 -0.29 3.85 -21.43
N TRP A 30 0.97 3.51 -21.19
CA TRP A 30 1.36 2.50 -20.20
C TRP A 30 1.08 2.95 -18.77
N MET A 31 1.24 4.24 -18.47
CA MET A 31 0.92 4.80 -17.15
C MET A 31 -0.58 4.71 -16.84
N ILE A 32 -1.45 4.98 -17.82
CA ILE A 32 -2.91 4.86 -17.64
C ILE A 32 -3.31 3.40 -17.46
N LEU A 33 -2.76 2.48 -18.26
CA LEU A 33 -3.01 1.04 -18.12
C LEU A 33 -2.55 0.52 -16.75
N ALA A 34 -1.33 0.87 -16.32
CA ALA A 34 -0.81 0.52 -15.01
C ALA A 34 -1.65 1.11 -13.88
N ALA A 35 -2.15 2.34 -14.03
CA ALA A 35 -3.03 2.97 -13.04
C ALA A 35 -4.36 2.21 -12.90
N PHE A 36 -4.96 1.76 -14.01
CA PHE A 36 -6.20 0.99 -13.98
C PHE A 36 -6.01 -0.36 -13.28
N VAL A 37 -4.96 -1.10 -13.64
CA VAL A 37 -4.63 -2.39 -13.02
C VAL A 37 -4.25 -2.22 -11.54
N GLY A 38 -3.48 -1.18 -11.22
CA GLY A 38 -3.12 -0.84 -9.84
C GLY A 38 -4.33 -0.54 -8.97
N MET A 39 -5.31 0.20 -9.50
CA MET A 39 -6.55 0.52 -8.78
C MET A 39 -7.41 -0.73 -8.57
N ALA A 40 -7.54 -1.59 -9.58
CA ALA A 40 -8.25 -2.87 -9.45
C ALA A 40 -7.64 -3.76 -8.37
N THR A 41 -6.30 -3.84 -8.33
CA THR A 41 -5.56 -4.63 -7.34
C THR A 41 -5.74 -4.05 -5.93
N LYS A 42 -5.66 -2.72 -5.79
CA LYS A 42 -5.86 -2.06 -4.50
C LYS A 42 -7.28 -2.23 -3.98
N PHE A 43 -8.26 -2.18 -4.88
CA PHE A 43 -9.65 -2.44 -4.54
C PHE A 43 -9.85 -3.87 -4.03
N ALA A 44 -9.25 -4.86 -4.69
CA ALA A 44 -9.30 -6.25 -4.24
C ALA A 44 -8.69 -6.42 -2.84
N GLU A 45 -7.57 -5.75 -2.55
CA GLU A 45 -6.93 -5.75 -1.22
C GLU A 45 -7.86 -5.20 -0.13
N ILE A 46 -8.51 -4.06 -0.40
CA ILE A 46 -9.45 -3.44 0.55
C ILE A 46 -10.68 -4.34 0.75
N ALA A 47 -11.23 -4.91 -0.33
CA ALA A 47 -12.37 -5.81 -0.25
C ALA A 47 -12.07 -7.07 0.59
N LEU A 48 -10.90 -7.67 0.39
CA LEU A 48 -10.44 -8.81 1.20
C LEU A 48 -10.16 -8.41 2.66
N GLY A 49 -9.56 -7.23 2.88
CA GLY A 49 -9.31 -6.70 4.21
C GLY A 49 -10.58 -6.45 5.03
N VAL A 50 -11.68 -6.04 4.38
CA VAL A 50 -12.99 -5.91 5.04
C VAL A 50 -13.63 -7.28 5.30
N LYS A 51 -13.52 -8.22 4.35
CA LYS A 51 -14.12 -9.56 4.47
C LYS A 51 -13.48 -10.42 5.56
N TYR A 52 -12.15 -10.34 5.72
CA TYR A 52 -11.38 -11.13 6.70
C TYR A 52 -10.95 -10.31 7.93
N ARG A 53 -11.61 -9.17 8.19
CA ARG A 53 -11.30 -8.40 9.40
C ARG A 53 -11.69 -9.22 10.64
N LYS A 54 -10.77 -9.36 11.59
CA LYS A 54 -11.09 -9.93 12.90
C LYS A 54 -11.40 -8.81 13.87
N VAL A 55 -12.59 -8.88 14.45
CA VAL A 55 -12.99 -8.04 15.58
C VAL A 55 -12.75 -8.90 16.82
N HIS A 56 -11.74 -8.54 17.61
CA HIS A 56 -11.46 -9.21 18.87
C HIS A 56 -12.51 -8.83 19.92
N GLU A 57 -12.68 -9.66 20.95
CA GLU A 57 -13.65 -9.43 22.04
C GLU A 57 -13.39 -8.11 22.79
N ASP A 58 -12.16 -7.61 22.75
CA ASP A 58 -11.74 -6.31 23.31
C ASP A 58 -12.13 -5.10 22.43
N GLY A 59 -12.87 -5.32 21.34
CA GLY A 59 -13.27 -4.28 20.39
C GLY A 59 -12.15 -3.79 19.45
N THR A 60 -10.94 -4.34 19.56
CA THR A 60 -9.84 -4.05 18.66
C THR A 60 -10.06 -4.73 17.30
N VAL A 61 -9.84 -3.96 16.22
CA VAL A 61 -9.98 -4.46 14.85
C VAL A 61 -8.59 -4.75 14.31
N SER A 62 -8.23 -6.04 14.26
CA SER A 62 -7.02 -6.49 13.59
C SER A 62 -7.37 -6.79 12.13
N GLY A 63 -6.98 -5.86 11.26
CA GLY A 63 -7.18 -5.97 9.82
C GLY A 63 -5.90 -5.57 9.11
N GLY A 64 -5.51 -6.34 8.10
CA GLY A 64 -4.32 -6.08 7.30
C GLY A 64 -4.06 -7.20 6.31
N ALA A 65 -3.15 -6.95 5.36
CA ALA A 65 -2.84 -7.93 4.32
C ALA A 65 -2.41 -9.29 4.89
N MET A 66 -1.77 -9.26 6.05
CA MET A 66 -1.33 -10.42 6.81
C MET A 66 -2.49 -11.34 7.26
N TYR A 67 -3.66 -10.77 7.60
CA TYR A 67 -4.82 -11.56 8.07
C TYR A 67 -5.57 -12.23 6.91
N TYR A 68 -5.80 -11.53 5.79
CA TYR A 68 -6.45 -12.19 4.64
C TYR A 68 -5.51 -13.13 3.87
N LEU A 69 -4.18 -12.91 3.86
CA LEU A 69 -3.23 -13.88 3.27
C LEU A 69 -3.15 -15.17 4.09
N SER A 70 -3.20 -15.08 5.42
CA SER A 70 -3.10 -16.25 6.30
C SER A 70 -4.42 -17.03 6.41
N GLU A 71 -5.57 -16.36 6.39
CA GLU A 71 -6.89 -16.98 6.59
C GLU A 71 -7.72 -17.16 5.31
N GLY A 72 -7.53 -16.30 4.30
CA GLY A 72 -8.27 -16.35 3.03
C GLY A 72 -7.64 -17.25 1.97
N LEU A 73 -6.31 -17.23 1.84
CA LEU A 73 -5.60 -17.99 0.80
C LEU A 73 -4.86 -19.22 1.34
N HIS A 74 -4.86 -19.44 2.67
CA HIS A 74 -4.13 -20.52 3.37
C HIS A 74 -2.61 -20.59 3.05
N GLN A 75 -2.06 -19.58 2.38
CA GLN A 75 -0.67 -19.49 1.93
C GLN A 75 0.13 -18.69 2.96
N LYS A 76 0.39 -19.31 4.13
CA LYS A 76 1.11 -18.70 5.26
C LYS A 76 2.50 -18.16 4.87
N TRP A 77 3.14 -18.76 3.87
CA TRP A 77 4.45 -18.34 3.37
C TRP A 77 4.44 -16.95 2.73
N LEU A 78 3.39 -16.64 1.96
CA LEU A 78 3.27 -15.36 1.27
C LEU A 78 2.97 -14.22 2.27
N GLY A 79 2.20 -14.52 3.33
CA GLY A 79 1.98 -13.58 4.44
C GLY A 79 3.23 -13.30 5.27
N MET A 80 4.10 -14.31 5.44
CA MET A 80 5.37 -14.17 6.15
C MET A 80 6.38 -13.34 5.36
N LEU A 81 6.51 -13.59 4.05
CA LEU A 81 7.33 -12.77 3.16
C LEU A 81 6.87 -11.31 3.14
N PHE A 82 5.56 -11.08 3.05
CA PHE A 82 5.00 -9.73 3.07
C PHE A 82 5.34 -9.00 4.37
N SER A 83 5.27 -9.71 5.50
CA SER A 83 5.59 -9.13 6.81
C SER A 83 7.08 -8.77 6.93
N ILE A 84 7.98 -9.65 6.47
CA ILE A 84 9.43 -9.39 6.48
C ILE A 84 9.78 -8.18 5.62
N LEU A 85 9.11 -7.97 4.48
CA LEU A 85 9.34 -6.81 3.61
C LEU A 85 8.77 -5.52 4.20
N VAL A 86 7.66 -5.61 4.95
CA VAL A 86 6.98 -4.45 5.54
C VAL A 86 7.68 -3.97 6.83
N ILE A 87 8.28 -4.85 7.62
CA ILE A 87 8.98 -4.50 8.88
C ILE A 87 10.05 -3.40 8.70
N PRO A 88 11.01 -3.50 7.76
CA PRO A 88 12.01 -2.44 7.58
C PRO A 88 11.36 -1.13 7.12
N PHE A 89 10.31 -1.21 6.29
CA PHE A 89 9.58 -0.02 5.84
C PHE A 89 8.83 0.66 6.99
N ALA A 90 8.21 -0.13 7.87
CA ALA A 90 7.56 0.35 9.08
C ALA A 90 8.55 0.99 10.05
N PHE A 91 9.77 0.46 10.15
CA PHE A 91 10.82 1.05 10.97
C PHE A 91 11.27 2.42 10.46
N VAL A 92 11.45 2.57 9.13
CA VAL A 92 11.78 3.86 8.51
C VAL A 92 10.66 4.89 8.72
N ILE A 93 9.40 4.51 8.51
CA ILE A 93 8.25 5.40 8.75
C ILE A 93 8.15 5.80 10.22
N SER A 94 8.39 4.86 11.14
CA SER A 94 8.38 5.15 12.58
C SER A 94 9.49 6.11 12.94
N GLY A 95 10.72 5.88 12.45
CA GLY A 95 11.86 6.78 12.64
C GLY A 95 11.60 8.19 12.10
N MET A 96 10.99 8.32 10.91
CA MET A 96 10.56 9.62 10.38
C MET A 96 9.54 10.29 11.29
N ARG A 97 8.55 9.55 11.82
CA ARG A 97 7.52 10.12 12.71
C ARG A 97 8.10 10.67 14.02
N TYR A 98 9.11 10.01 14.59
CA TYR A 98 9.78 10.52 15.79
C TYR A 98 10.56 11.82 15.53
N GLY A 99 11.10 12.02 14.34
CA GLY A 99 11.83 13.25 13.97
C GLY A 99 10.94 14.49 13.75
N ILE A 100 9.64 14.31 13.52
CA ILE A 100 8.66 15.42 13.35
C ILE A 100 7.96 15.78 14.66
N ALA A 101 7.97 14.89 15.67
CA ALA A 101 7.34 15.14 16.98
C ALA A 101 8.25 15.94 17.94
N THR A 102 9.50 16.18 17.56
CA THR A 102 10.49 16.97 18.30
C THR A 102 10.73 18.36 17.70
N GLN A 103 9.90 18.80 16.75
CA GLN A 103 9.91 20.14 16.12
C GLN A 103 8.56 20.84 16.31
#